data_AF-A0AAE3NY24-F1
#
_entry.id   AF-A0AAE3NY24-F1
#
_cell.length_a   1.000
_cell.length_b   1.000
_cell.length_c   1.000
_cell.angle_alpha   90.00
_cell.angle_beta   90.00
_cell.angle_gamma   90.00
#
_symmetry.space_group_name_H-M   'P 1'
#
loop_
_entity.id
_entity.type
_entity.pdbx_description
1 polymer ?
#
loop_
_entity_poly.entity_id
_entity_poly.type
_entity_poly.pdbx_seq_one_letter_code
_entity_poly.pdbx_strand_id
1 'polypeptide(L)'
;MRKPGDITVPLYRLAHGRSGDKGNRLNVSVIAYDAADWPLLVQQVTEARVLEWFAYKGATAVRRHLLPHLCAMNIVIENVLEGGVNAALCVDTHGKTLSFRLLDLPIRLDPDRASALGPGRANSTIVEETKT
;
A
#
# COMPACT_ATOMS: atom_id res chain seq x y z
N MET A 1 4.48 -0.63 -17.65
CA MET A 1 5.41 0.02 -18.59
C MET A 1 5.92 1.27 -17.88
N ARG A 2 7.23 1.35 -17.58
CA ARG A 2 7.85 2.48 -16.86
C ARG A 2 8.02 3.63 -17.84
N LYS A 3 7.54 4.84 -17.53
CA LYS A 3 7.84 6.01 -18.37
C LYS A 3 9.15 6.65 -17.87
N PRO A 4 10.00 7.17 -18.77
CA PRO A 4 11.15 7.96 -18.35
C PRO A 4 10.66 9.14 -17.51
N GLY A 5 11.24 9.32 -16.32
CA GLY A 5 10.90 10.42 -15.41
C GLY A 5 9.88 10.13 -14.31
N ASP A 6 9.30 8.92 -14.22
CA ASP A 6 8.36 8.60 -13.13
C ASP A 6 8.99 8.83 -11.73
N ILE A 7 8.33 9.60 -10.88
CA ILE A 7 8.75 9.84 -9.49
C ILE A 7 8.06 8.82 -8.60
N THR A 8 8.80 8.19 -7.69
CA THR A 8 8.24 7.23 -6.73
C THR A 8 7.93 7.93 -5.41
N VAL A 9 6.69 7.78 -4.94
CA VAL A 9 6.24 8.26 -3.64
C VAL A 9 5.56 7.13 -2.87
N PRO A 10 5.54 7.16 -1.54
CA PRO A 10 4.79 6.19 -0.76
C PRO A 10 3.27 6.40 -0.90
N LEU A 11 2.51 5.31 -0.83
CA LEU A 11 1.05 5.29 -0.99
C LEU A 11 0.32 6.24 -0.02
N TYR A 12 0.84 6.48 1.20
CA TYR A 12 0.25 7.40 2.18
C TYR A 12 0.13 8.84 1.69
N ARG A 13 0.87 9.21 0.62
CA ARG A 13 0.76 10.52 -0.03
C ARG A 13 -0.52 10.67 -0.85
N LEU A 14 -1.10 9.56 -1.29
CA LEU A 14 -2.24 9.50 -2.22
C LEU A 14 -3.51 8.92 -1.56
N ALA A 15 -3.35 8.16 -0.49
CA ALA A 15 -4.46 7.50 0.19
C ALA A 15 -4.26 7.45 1.70
N HIS A 16 -5.37 7.40 2.44
CA HIS A 16 -5.36 6.95 3.83
C HIS A 16 -5.82 5.49 3.89
N GLY A 17 -5.52 4.84 5.01
CA GLY A 17 -6.00 3.49 5.25
C GLY A 17 -6.45 3.26 6.67
N ARG A 18 -7.28 2.24 6.84
CA ARG A 18 -7.71 1.74 8.14
C ARG A 18 -7.54 0.23 8.15
N SER A 19 -7.02 -0.31 9.24
CA SER A 19 -6.94 -1.75 9.42
C SER A 19 -8.06 -2.30 10.30
N GLY A 20 -8.36 -3.57 10.04
CA GLY A 20 -9.03 -4.49 10.95
C GLY A 20 -8.39 -5.86 10.84
N ASP A 21 -8.54 -6.68 11.86
CA ASP A 21 -8.05 -8.05 11.86
C ASP A 21 -9.18 -9.06 12.02
N LYS A 22 -8.98 -10.27 11.50
CA LYS A 22 -9.87 -11.40 11.80
C LYS A 22 -9.09 -12.72 11.80
N GLY A 23 -8.71 -13.16 13.00
CA GLY A 23 -7.87 -14.35 13.18
C GLY A 23 -6.44 -14.04 12.73
N ASN A 24 -5.88 -14.86 11.84
CA ASN A 24 -4.54 -14.62 11.27
C ASN A 24 -4.59 -13.78 9.98
N ARG A 25 -5.64 -12.98 9.80
CA ARG A 25 -5.89 -12.21 8.57
C ARG A 25 -5.91 -10.74 8.87
N LEU A 26 -5.22 -9.97 8.04
CA LEU A 26 -5.24 -8.52 8.06
C LEU A 26 -6.14 -8.02 6.95
N ASN A 27 -7.03 -7.11 7.29
CA ASN A 27 -7.85 -6.35 6.35
C ASN A 27 -7.40 -4.89 6.41
N VAL A 28 -7.10 -4.30 5.25
CA VAL A 28 -6.76 -2.88 5.16
C VAL A 28 -7.61 -2.23 4.08
N SER A 29 -8.40 -1.24 4.47
CA SER A 29 -9.01 -0.32 3.52
C SER A 29 -7.99 0.71 3.08
N VAL A 30 -7.98 1.02 1.78
CA VAL A 30 -7.19 2.09 1.16
C VAL A 30 -8.16 2.99 0.41
N ILE A 31 -8.21 4.26 0.78
CA ILE A 31 -9.16 5.24 0.27
C ILE A 31 -8.36 6.41 -0.29
N ALA A 32 -8.54 6.73 -1.56
CA ALA A 32 -7.84 7.83 -2.22
C ALA A 32 -8.24 9.18 -1.60
N TYR A 33 -7.29 10.09 -1.43
CA TYR A 33 -7.60 11.47 -1.04
C TYR A 33 -8.26 12.24 -2.19
N ASP A 34 -7.81 11.97 -3.42
CA ASP A 34 -8.31 12.58 -4.63
C ASP A 34 -8.82 11.49 -5.58
N ALA A 35 -10.05 11.66 -6.07
CA ALA A 35 -10.67 10.73 -7.01
C ALA A 35 -9.90 10.62 -8.34
N ALA A 36 -9.14 11.66 -8.71
CA ALA A 36 -8.30 11.64 -9.90
C ALA A 36 -7.17 10.59 -9.82
N ASP A 37 -6.69 10.28 -8.62
CA ASP A 37 -5.62 9.30 -8.41
C ASP A 37 -6.15 7.85 -8.37
N TRP A 38 -7.48 7.66 -8.29
CA TRP A 38 -8.08 6.34 -8.15
C TRP A 38 -7.69 5.33 -9.26
N PRO A 39 -7.75 5.67 -10.56
CA PRO A 39 -7.33 4.74 -11.61
C PRO A 39 -5.87 4.30 -11.48
N LEU A 40 -5.00 5.21 -11.06
CA LEU A 40 -3.58 4.93 -10.82
C LEU A 40 -3.40 3.96 -9.65
N LEU A 41 -4.12 4.18 -8.55
CA LEU A 41 -4.08 3.29 -7.39
C LEU A 41 -4.58 1.90 -7.76
N VAL A 42 -5.66 1.78 -8.53
CA VAL A 42 -6.18 0.49 -9.02
C VAL A 42 -5.15 -0.25 -9.88
N GLN A 43 -4.37 0.48 -10.69
CA GLN A 43 -3.33 -0.11 -11.53
C GLN A 43 -2.13 -0.60 -10.72
N GLN A 44 -1.75 0.13 -9.67
CA GLN A 44 -0.48 -0.10 -8.96
C GLN A 44 -0.60 -0.87 -7.66
N VAL A 45 -1.73 -0.78 -6.96
CA VAL A 45 -1.99 -1.52 -5.73
C VAL A 45 -2.70 -2.82 -6.11
N THR A 46 -1.91 -3.78 -6.57
CA THR A 46 -2.38 -5.10 -7.03
C THR A 46 -2.16 -6.17 -5.97
N GLU A 47 -2.93 -7.25 -6.05
CA GLU A 47 -2.79 -8.41 -5.14
C GLU A 47 -1.36 -8.95 -5.14
N ALA A 48 -0.75 -9.10 -6.33
CA ALA A 48 0.61 -9.59 -6.48
C ALA A 48 1.66 -8.69 -5.78
N ARG A 49 1.56 -7.37 -5.98
CA ARG A 49 2.50 -6.42 -5.36
C ARG A 49 2.34 -6.37 -3.85
N VAL A 50 1.11 -6.44 -3.34
CA VAL A 50 0.89 -6.48 -1.90
C VAL A 50 1.38 -7.80 -1.31
N LEU A 51 1.15 -8.93 -1.99
CA LEU A 51 1.63 -10.22 -1.52
C LEU A 51 3.16 -10.23 -1.40
N GLU A 52 3.87 -9.73 -2.42
CA GLU A 52 5.32 -9.56 -2.39
C GLU A 52 5.77 -8.63 -1.25
N TRP A 53 5.07 -7.50 -1.07
CA TRP A 53 5.39 -6.51 -0.03
C TRP A 53 5.30 -7.05 1.40
N PHE A 54 4.41 -8.03 1.63
CA PHE A 54 4.20 -8.69 2.92
C PHE A 54 4.81 -10.09 3.01
N ALA A 55 5.57 -10.54 2.01
CA ALA A 55 6.16 -11.88 1.99
C ALA A 55 7.10 -12.12 3.20
N TYR A 56 7.81 -11.08 3.66
CA TYR A 56 8.68 -11.14 4.84
C TYR A 56 7.94 -11.47 6.15
N LYS A 57 6.61 -11.28 6.17
CA LYS A 57 5.72 -11.62 7.30
C LYS A 57 4.98 -12.95 7.12
N GLY A 58 5.30 -13.70 6.05
CA GLY A 58 4.65 -14.98 5.78
C GLY A 58 3.28 -14.88 5.13
N ALA A 59 2.96 -13.74 4.49
CA ALA A 59 1.72 -13.62 3.74
C ALA A 59 1.63 -14.70 2.64
N THR A 60 0.49 -15.39 2.59
CA THR A 60 0.29 -16.55 1.69
C THR A 60 -0.67 -16.26 0.54
N ALA A 61 -1.61 -15.34 0.75
CA ALA A 61 -2.55 -14.91 -0.27
C ALA A 61 -3.01 -13.48 0.00
N VAL A 62 -3.37 -12.77 -1.07
CA VAL A 62 -3.99 -11.46 -1.01
C VAL A 62 -5.24 -11.44 -1.88
N ARG A 63 -6.33 -10.90 -1.35
CA ARG A 63 -7.57 -10.61 -2.07
C ARG A 63 -7.80 -9.11 -2.09
N ARG A 64 -8.13 -8.56 -3.25
CA ARG A 64 -8.42 -7.13 -3.43
C ARG A 64 -9.84 -6.93 -3.92
N HIS A 65 -10.61 -6.19 -3.14
CA HIS A 65 -11.98 -5.81 -3.45
C HIS A 65 -12.04 -4.33 -3.80
N LEU A 66 -12.44 -4.00 -5.03
CA LEU A 66 -12.56 -2.62 -5.48
C LEU A 66 -13.94 -2.05 -5.11
N LEU A 67 -13.97 -0.80 -4.67
CA LEU A 67 -15.18 -0.02 -4.40
C LEU A 67 -15.10 1.30 -5.22
N PRO A 68 -15.35 1.25 -6.54
CA PRO A 68 -15.10 2.39 -7.43
C PRO A 68 -15.87 3.66 -7.06
N HIS A 69 -17.12 3.52 -6.59
CA HIS A 69 -17.95 4.66 -6.19
C HIS A 69 -17.43 5.40 -4.95
N LEU A 70 -16.55 4.78 -4.18
CA LEU A 70 -15.92 5.37 -2.99
C LEU A 70 -14.45 5.73 -3.23
N CYS A 71 -13.93 5.50 -4.45
CA CYS A 71 -12.49 5.61 -4.75
C CYS A 71 -11.63 4.83 -3.73
N ALA A 72 -12.11 3.64 -3.36
CA ALA A 72 -11.53 2.85 -2.29
C ALA A 72 -11.34 1.39 -2.70
N MET A 73 -10.37 0.73 -2.08
CA MET A 73 -10.21 -0.73 -2.15
C MET A 73 -10.04 -1.32 -0.76
N ASN A 74 -10.55 -2.53 -0.59
CA ASN A 74 -10.29 -3.34 0.58
C ASN A 74 -9.32 -4.46 0.22
N ILE A 75 -8.24 -4.59 0.99
CA ILE A 75 -7.19 -5.58 0.78
C ILE A 75 -7.17 -6.53 1.97
N VAL A 76 -7.38 -7.81 1.70
CA VAL A 76 -7.34 -8.88 2.70
C VAL A 76 -6.08 -9.70 2.48
N ILE A 77 -5.25 -9.81 3.51
CA ILE A 77 -3.95 -10.48 3.50
C ILE A 77 -4.01 -11.66 4.47
N GLU A 78 -3.76 -12.85 3.94
CA GLU A 78 -3.84 -14.13 4.64
C GLU A 78 -2.50 -14.50 5.28
N ASN A 79 -2.54 -14.92 6.54
CA ASN A 79 -1.40 -15.41 7.34
C ASN A 79 -0.28 -14.41 7.63
N VAL A 80 -0.61 -13.12 7.74
CA VAL A 80 0.39 -12.05 7.95
C VAL A 80 0.55 -11.62 9.42
N LEU A 81 -0.29 -12.14 10.32
CA LEU A 81 -0.30 -11.77 11.74
C LEU A 81 0.40 -12.81 12.63
N GLU A 82 1.24 -13.68 12.06
CA GLU A 82 2.08 -14.67 12.79
C GLU A 82 1.29 -15.52 13.80
N GLY A 83 0.05 -15.91 13.45
CA GLY A 83 -0.84 -16.71 14.31
C GLY A 83 -2.08 -15.95 14.80
N GLY A 84 -2.15 -14.64 14.58
CA GLY A 84 -3.28 -13.79 14.95
C GLY A 84 -3.34 -13.45 16.44
N VAL A 85 -4.37 -12.69 16.84
CA VAL A 85 -4.47 -12.06 18.18
C VAL A 85 -4.30 -13.04 19.35
N ASN A 86 -4.76 -14.28 19.22
CA ASN A 86 -4.78 -15.25 20.32
C ASN A 86 -3.52 -16.14 20.41
N ALA A 87 -2.62 -16.09 19.42
CA ALA A 87 -1.48 -16.99 19.35
C ALA A 87 -0.17 -16.32 18.88
N ALA A 88 -0.23 -15.07 18.43
CA ALA A 88 0.94 -14.36 17.93
C ALA A 88 1.82 -13.81 19.05
N LEU A 89 3.13 -13.97 18.90
CA LEU A 89 4.16 -13.22 19.65
C LEU A 89 4.42 -11.83 19.04
N CYS A 90 3.70 -11.48 17.97
CA CYS A 90 3.83 -10.21 17.27
C CYS A 90 3.33 -9.05 18.16
N VAL A 91 4.11 -7.98 18.23
CA VAL A 91 3.74 -6.76 18.97
C VAL A 91 2.52 -6.04 18.36
N ASP A 92 2.29 -6.20 17.04
CA ASP A 92 1.17 -5.60 16.31
C ASP A 92 0.11 -6.64 15.91
N THR A 93 -0.51 -7.26 16.92
CA THR A 93 -1.53 -8.31 16.73
C THR A 93 -2.78 -7.84 15.97
N HIS A 94 -3.08 -6.55 16.03
CA HIS A 94 -4.24 -5.93 15.35
C HIS A 94 -3.90 -5.32 13.98
N GLY A 95 -2.64 -5.40 13.55
CA GLY A 95 -2.19 -4.91 12.25
C GLY A 95 -2.33 -3.40 12.05
N LYS A 96 -2.28 -2.60 13.13
CA LYS A 96 -2.32 -1.14 13.05
C LYS A 96 -1.06 -0.60 12.38
N THR A 97 0.10 -1.07 12.82
CA THR A 97 1.39 -0.73 12.20
C THR A 97 1.52 -1.36 10.82
N LEU A 98 1.00 -2.57 10.61
CA LEU A 98 0.99 -3.21 9.28
C LEU A 98 0.13 -2.45 8.26
N SER A 99 -0.90 -1.70 8.69
CA SER A 99 -1.62 -0.79 7.81
C SER A 99 -0.71 0.33 7.27
N PHE A 100 0.14 0.91 8.14
CA PHE A 100 1.13 1.89 7.71
C PHE A 100 2.20 1.26 6.83
N ARG A 101 2.54 -0.02 7.05
CA ARG A 101 3.42 -0.77 6.15
C ARG A 101 2.82 -0.87 4.75
N LEU A 102 1.51 -1.14 4.60
CA LEU A 102 0.86 -1.12 3.29
C LEU A 102 0.87 0.29 2.69
N LEU A 103 0.61 1.32 3.50
CA LEU A 103 0.63 2.71 3.04
C LEU A 103 2.04 3.21 2.69
N ASP A 104 3.09 2.47 3.02
CA ASP A 104 4.45 2.71 2.57
C ASP A 104 4.75 2.08 1.21
N LEU A 105 3.79 1.37 0.60
CA LEU A 105 3.96 0.75 -0.72
C LEU A 105 4.36 1.81 -1.77
N PRO A 106 5.43 1.61 -2.56
CA PRO A 106 5.87 2.60 -3.54
C PRO A 106 4.90 2.74 -4.72
N ILE A 107 4.43 3.95 -4.97
CA ILE A 107 3.56 4.33 -6.08
C ILE A 107 4.33 5.25 -7.02
N ARG A 108 4.25 4.94 -8.31
CA ARG A 108 4.87 5.74 -9.38
C ARG A 108 3.89 6.82 -9.81
N LEU A 109 4.38 8.05 -9.91
CA LEU A 109 3.64 9.21 -10.36
C LEU A 109 4.36 9.87 -11.52
N ASP A 110 3.59 10.55 -12.36
CA ASP A 110 4.17 11.52 -13.28
C ASP A 110 4.78 12.70 -12.49
N PRO A 111 5.84 13.34 -13.02
CA PRO A 111 6.52 14.46 -12.36
C PRO A 111 5.59 15.62 -11.98
N ASP A 112 4.62 15.93 -12.84
CA ASP A 112 3.72 17.07 -12.66
C ASP A 112 2.78 16.83 -11.47
N ARG A 113 2.18 15.64 -11.40
CA ARG A 113 1.34 15.22 -10.26
C ARG A 113 2.16 15.09 -8.99
N ALA A 114 3.37 14.52 -9.05
CA ALA A 114 4.26 14.41 -7.90
C ALA A 114 4.63 15.79 -7.32
N SER A 115 4.85 16.79 -8.18
CA SER A 115 5.11 18.18 -7.79
C SER A 115 3.88 18.84 -7.16
N ALA A 116 2.68 18.55 -7.68
CA ALA A 116 1.41 19.08 -7.16
C ALA A 116 1.06 18.61 -5.74
N LEU A 117 1.57 17.45 -5.29
CA LEU A 117 1.38 16.95 -3.92
C LEU A 117 2.11 17.79 -2.85
N GLY A 118 2.94 18.76 -3.27
CA GLY A 118 3.75 19.59 -2.39
C GLY A 118 4.86 18.80 -1.65
N PRO A 119 5.69 19.49 -0.84
CA PRO A 119 6.68 18.84 0.01
C PRO A 119 5.96 18.08 1.12
N GLY A 120 5.65 16.82 0.89
CA GLY A 120 5.07 15.93 1.89
C GLY A 120 6.07 15.68 3.02
N ARG A 121 5.55 15.38 4.21
CA ARG A 121 6.36 14.84 5.30
C ARG A 121 6.92 13.46 4.85
N ALA A 122 8.24 13.38 4.75
CA ALA A 122 9.09 12.22 4.42
C ALA A 122 9.43 11.94 2.93
N ASN A 123 10.69 11.54 2.77
CA ASN A 123 11.60 11.62 1.62
C ASN A 123 11.08 10.99 0.32
N SER A 124 10.92 11.81 -0.73
CA SER A 124 10.90 11.32 -2.10
C SER A 124 12.30 10.87 -2.52
N THR A 125 12.54 9.56 -2.59
CA THR A 125 13.76 9.02 -3.22
C THR A 125 13.59 9.08 -4.73
N ILE A 126 14.31 10.00 -5.37
CA ILE A 126 14.55 9.94 -6.81
C ILE A 126 15.46 8.72 -7.03
N VAL A 127 14.93 7.66 -7.64
CA VAL A 127 15.75 6.51 -8.02
C VAL A 127 16.49 6.91 -9.29
N GLU A 128 17.65 7.54 -9.15
CA GLU A 128 18.55 7.75 -10.27
C GLU A 128 19.11 6.41 -10.73
N GLU A 129 18.96 6.15 -12.03
CA GLU A 129 19.43 4.95 -12.70
C GLU A 129 20.95 5.03 -12.84
N THR A 130 21.71 4.34 -11.97
CA THR A 130 23.15 4.18 -12.17
C THR A 130 23.36 3.27 -13.38
N LYS A 131 23.58 3.89 -14.53
CA LYS A 131 24.07 3.24 -15.74
C LYS A 131 25.57 2.98 -15.56
N THR A 132 25.97 1.74 -15.30
CA THR A 132 27.23 1.11 -15.77
C THR A 132 27.10 -0.40 -15.61
#